data_AF-A0A6L5NWA6-F1
#
_entry.id   AF-A0A6L5NWA6-F1
#
_cell.length_a   1.000
_cell.length_b   1.000
_cell.length_c   1.000
_cell.angle_alpha   90.00
_cell.angle_beta   90.00
_cell.angle_gamma   90.00
#
_symmetry.space_group_name_H-M   'P 1'
#
loop_
_entity.id
_entity.type
_entity.pdbx_description
1 polymer ?
#
loop_
_entity_poly.entity_id
_entity_poly.type
_entity_poly.pdbx_seq_one_letter_code
_entity_poly.pdbx_strand_id
1 'polypeptide(L)'
;MSEQTQSQARLKEVEKKVKLLKLIEAPAMIVIGLGIYAMFSANPAALHPILADSTIVNGALAVAVPWAAFCMFKSVKLSIEKRKLKQSLS
;
A
#
# COMPACT_ATOMS: atom_id res chain seq x y z
N MET A 1 -31.99 -3.78 -18.39
CA MET A 1 -30.80 -4.16 -17.58
C MET A 1 -30.44 -2.95 -16.74
N SER A 2 -30.80 -2.96 -15.46
CA SER A 2 -30.85 -1.77 -14.58
C SER A 2 -29.46 -1.15 -14.37
N GLU A 3 -29.34 0.16 -14.54
CA GLU A 3 -28.12 0.97 -14.32
C GLU A 3 -27.47 0.73 -12.94
N GLN A 4 -28.28 0.33 -11.95
CA GLN A 4 -27.81 -0.07 -10.62
C GLN A 4 -26.93 -1.34 -10.65
N THR A 5 -27.24 -2.32 -11.50
CA THR A 5 -26.45 -3.56 -11.64
C THR A 5 -25.08 -3.27 -12.26
N GLN A 6 -25.02 -2.36 -13.24
CA GLN A 6 -23.78 -1.95 -13.89
C GLN A 6 -22.87 -1.18 -12.91
N SER A 7 -23.46 -0.30 -12.10
CA SER A 7 -22.72 0.47 -11.10
C SER A 7 -22.18 -0.40 -9.96
N GLN A 8 -22.94 -1.41 -9.51
CA GLN A 8 -22.46 -2.40 -8.54
C GLN A 8 -21.33 -3.28 -9.09
N ALA A 9 -21.40 -3.69 -10.36
CA ALA A 9 -20.33 -4.46 -11.01
C ALA A 9 -19.01 -3.66 -11.07
N ARG A 10 -19.08 -2.37 -11.46
CA ARG A 10 -17.93 -1.45 -11.45
C ARG A 10 -17.34 -1.26 -10.06
N LEU A 11 -18.18 -1.09 -9.03
CA LEU A 11 -17.74 -0.99 -7.64
C LEU A 11 -16.95 -2.23 -7.19
N LYS A 12 -17.42 -3.42 -7.56
CA LYS A 12 -16.77 -4.69 -7.22
C LYS A 12 -15.44 -4.87 -7.94
N GLU A 13 -15.32 -4.43 -9.19
CA GLU A 13 -14.05 -4.40 -9.92
C GLU A 13 -13.03 -3.46 -9.27
N VAL A 14 -13.45 -2.26 -8.88
CA VAL A 14 -12.61 -1.27 -8.19
C VAL A 14 -12.13 -1.84 -6.86
N GLU A 15 -13.00 -2.47 -6.08
CA GLU A 15 -12.62 -3.16 -4.83
C GLU A 15 -11.59 -4.27 -5.05
N LYS A 16 -11.79 -5.09 -6.08
CA LYS A 16 -10.84 -6.16 -6.41
C LYS A 16 -9.46 -5.60 -6.77
N LYS A 17 -9.43 -4.50 -7.54
CA LYS A 17 -8.18 -3.79 -7.88
C LYS A 17 -7.49 -3.20 -6.65
N VAL A 18 -8.24 -2.57 -5.73
CA VAL A 18 -7.68 -2.04 -4.47
C VAL A 18 -7.12 -3.18 -3.61
N LYS A 19 -7.83 -4.31 -3.50
CA LYS A 19 -7.37 -5.46 -2.71
C LYS A 19 -6.09 -6.07 -3.27
N LEU A 20 -5.98 -6.14 -4.59
CA LEU A 20 -4.80 -6.65 -5.28
C LEU A 20 -3.61 -5.68 -5.14
N LEU A 21 -3.86 -4.36 -5.21
CA LEU A 21 -2.85 -3.35 -4.91
C LEU A 21 -2.31 -3.50 -3.50
N LYS A 22 -3.20 -3.65 -2.50
CA LYS A 22 -2.82 -3.83 -1.10
C LYS A 22 -1.98 -5.09 -0.86
N LEU A 23 -2.25 -6.16 -1.59
CA LEU A 23 -1.46 -7.40 -1.50
C LEU A 23 -0.02 -7.18 -2.00
N ILE A 24 0.15 -6.37 -3.05
CA ILE A 24 1.47 -6.01 -3.60
C ILE A 24 2.17 -4.96 -2.72
N GLU A 25 1.40 -4.08 -2.09
CA GLU A 25 1.91 -3.03 -1.19
C GLU A 25 2.34 -3.58 0.18
N ALA A 26 1.72 -4.66 0.66
CA ALA A 26 2.02 -5.28 1.95
C ALA A 26 3.53 -5.60 2.15
N PRO A 27 4.24 -6.27 1.23
CA PRO A 27 5.67 -6.50 1.39
C PRO A 27 6.48 -5.20 1.42
N ALA A 28 6.10 -4.18 0.63
CA ALA A 28 6.77 -2.88 0.66
C ALA A 28 6.58 -2.18 2.02
N MET A 29 5.38 -2.23 2.58
CA MET A 29 5.08 -1.72 3.92
C MET A 29 5.85 -2.46 5.01
N ILE A 30 6.01 -3.78 4.90
CA ILE A 30 6.84 -4.57 5.83
C ILE A 30 8.29 -4.12 5.76
N VAL A 31 8.85 -3.95 4.55
CA VAL A 31 10.23 -3.47 4.36
C VAL A 31 10.41 -2.07 4.95
N ILE A 32 9.46 -1.16 4.74
CA ILE A 32 9.49 0.18 5.32
C ILE A 32 9.45 0.10 6.85
N GLY A 33 8.54 -0.70 7.42
CA GLY A 33 8.41 -0.87 8.86
C GLY A 33 9.69 -1.44 9.49
N LEU A 34 10.28 -2.47 8.86
CA LEU A 34 11.55 -3.06 9.29
C LEU A 34 12.72 -2.09 9.15
N GLY A 35 12.76 -1.30 8.07
CA GLY A 35 13.81 -0.30 7.87
C GLY A 35 13.73 0.85 8.86
N ILE A 36 12.53 1.35 9.15
CA ILE A 36 12.32 2.35 10.21
C ILE A 36 12.70 1.76 11.57
N TYR A 37 12.27 0.53 11.87
CA TYR A 37 12.67 -0.15 13.09
C TYR A 37 14.20 -0.25 13.20
N ALA A 38 14.89 -0.61 12.12
CA ALA A 38 16.34 -0.71 12.11
C ALA A 38 17.03 0.64 12.39
N MET A 39 16.49 1.75 11.87
CA MET A 39 17.02 3.09 12.12
C MET A 39 16.84 3.58 13.56
N PHE A 40 15.75 3.19 14.22
CA PHE A 40 15.40 3.67 15.57
C PHE A 40 15.71 2.66 16.69
N SER A 41 16.07 1.41 16.36
CA SER A 41 16.41 0.39 17.35
C SER A 41 17.87 0.50 17.78
N ALA A 42 18.11 0.35 19.09
CA ALA A 42 19.46 0.24 19.65
C ALA A 42 20.16 -1.09 19.27
N ASN A 43 19.39 -2.11 18.86
CA ASN A 43 19.93 -3.40 18.42
C ASN A 43 19.10 -3.97 17.26
N PRO A 44 19.28 -3.46 16.02
CA PRO A 44 18.53 -3.91 14.85
C PRO A 44 18.79 -5.37 14.47
N ALA A 45 19.94 -5.93 14.89
CA ALA A 45 20.29 -7.34 14.68
C ALA A 45 19.39 -8.31 15.45
N ALA A 46 18.64 -7.84 16.47
CA ALA A 46 17.73 -8.67 17.26
C ALA A 46 16.54 -9.23 16.47
N LEU A 47 16.12 -8.56 15.39
CA LEU A 47 15.08 -9.08 14.49
C LEU A 47 15.66 -9.90 13.35
N HIS A 48 16.69 -9.39 12.68
CA HIS A 48 17.36 -10.11 11.59
C HIS A 48 18.75 -9.49 11.35
N PRO A 49 19.80 -10.29 11.09
CA PRO A 49 21.15 -9.76 10.84
C PRO A 49 21.23 -8.81 9.63
N ILE A 50 20.32 -8.97 8.66
CA ILE A 50 20.26 -8.07 7.49
C ILE A 50 19.81 -6.64 7.85
N LEU A 51 19.12 -6.45 8.98
CA LEU A 51 18.74 -5.12 9.50
C LEU A 51 19.92 -4.40 10.15
N ALA A 52 21.00 -5.11 10.48
CA ALA A 52 22.21 -4.49 11.04
C ALA A 52 23.06 -3.77 9.97
N ASP A 53 22.86 -4.11 8.69
CA ASP A 53 23.52 -3.45 7.58
C ASP A 53 22.72 -2.22 7.11
N SER A 54 23.16 -1.04 7.56
CA SER A 54 22.56 0.24 7.21
C SER A 54 22.54 0.51 5.70
N THR A 55 23.44 -0.08 4.91
CA THR A 55 23.49 0.09 3.46
C THR A 55 22.33 -0.64 2.80
N ILE A 56 22.09 -1.88 3.21
CA ILE A 56 20.98 -2.70 2.71
C ILE A 56 19.65 -2.09 3.15
N VAL A 57 19.53 -1.69 4.41
CA VAL A 57 18.32 -1.07 4.96
C VAL A 57 17.98 0.23 4.24
N ASN A 58 18.96 1.13 4.08
CA ASN A 58 18.73 2.41 3.38
C ASN A 58 18.42 2.20 1.90
N GLY A 59 19.08 1.25 1.23
CA GLY A 59 18.78 0.90 -0.16
C GLY A 59 17.35 0.34 -0.32
N ALA A 60 16.92 -0.53 0.58
CA ALA A 60 15.58 -1.09 0.59
C ALA A 60 14.51 -0.01 0.87
N LEU A 61 14.74 0.88 1.84
CA LEU A 61 13.88 2.03 2.11
C LEU A 61 13.80 2.99 0.92
N ALA A 62 14.93 3.27 0.26
CA ALA A 62 14.98 4.17 -0.89
C ALA A 62 14.12 3.68 -2.07
N VAL A 63 13.93 2.36 -2.22
CA VAL A 63 13.05 1.78 -3.24
C VAL A 63 11.61 1.64 -2.71
N ALA A 64 11.45 1.17 -1.47
CA ALA A 64 10.15 0.87 -0.91
C ALA A 64 9.32 2.14 -0.63
N VAL A 65 9.93 3.21 -0.14
CA VAL A 65 9.23 4.46 0.21
C VAL A 65 8.59 5.14 -1.02
N PRO A 66 9.31 5.39 -2.13
CA PRO A 66 8.68 5.94 -3.34
C PRO A 66 7.60 5.01 -3.92
N TRP A 67 7.82 3.69 -3.87
CA TRP A 67 6.84 2.71 -4.36
C TRP A 67 5.55 2.72 -3.54
N ALA A 68 5.67 2.73 -2.20
CA ALA A 68 4.54 2.84 -1.30
C ALA A 68 3.82 4.18 -1.46
N ALA A 69 4.55 5.29 -1.58
CA ALA A 69 3.96 6.60 -1.84
C ALA A 69 3.15 6.61 -3.16
N PHE A 70 3.66 5.99 -4.22
CA PHE A 70 2.95 5.86 -5.49
C PHE A 70 1.69 4.98 -5.37
N CYS A 71 1.78 3.82 -4.71
CA CYS A 71 0.62 2.96 -4.46
C CYS A 71 -0.44 3.66 -3.61
N MET A 72 -0.03 4.37 -2.56
CA MET A 72 -0.90 5.13 -1.68
C MET A 72 -1.62 6.24 -2.45
N PHE A 73 -0.90 7.02 -3.27
CA PHE A 73 -1.49 8.07 -4.10
C PHE A 73 -2.58 7.52 -5.04
N LYS A 74 -2.28 6.39 -5.70
CA LYS A 74 -3.22 5.72 -6.62
C LYS A 74 -4.44 5.14 -5.88
N SER A 75 -4.24 4.54 -4.71
CA SER A 75 -5.30 4.01 -3.85
C SER A 75 -6.20 5.10 -3.29
N VAL A 76 -5.64 6.25 -2.89
CA VAL A 76 -6.40 7.41 -2.39
C VAL A 76 -7.28 7.98 -3.51
N LYS A 77 -6.74 8.18 -4.71
CA LYS A 77 -7.51 8.66 -5.86
C LYS A 77 -8.68 7.73 -6.20
N LEU A 78 -8.43 6.41 -6.25
CA LEU A 78 -9.47 5.40 -6.47
C LEU A 78 -10.54 5.39 -5.36
N SER A 79 -10.13 5.60 -4.11
CA SER A 79 -11.04 5.62 -2.96
C SER A 79 -11.93 6.86 -2.96
N ILE A 80 -11.42 8.01 -3.43
CA ILE A 80 -12.19 9.23 -3.62
C ILE A 80 -13.25 9.03 -4.72
N GLU A 81 -12.86 8.44 -5.87
CA GLU A 81 -13.81 8.09 -6.93
C GLU A 81 -14.89 7.13 -6.42
N LYS A 82 -14.49 6.09 -5.68
CA LYS A 82 -15.43 5.14 -5.05
C LYS A 82 -16.40 5.84 -4.10
N ARG A 83 -15.93 6.81 -3.30
CA ARG A 83 -16.79 7.61 -2.41
C ARG A 83 -17.78 8.46 -3.21
N LYS A 84 -17.33 9.15 -4.27
CA LYS A 84 -18.21 9.95 -5.14
C LYS A 84 -19.30 9.11 -5.79
N LEU A 85 -18.96 7.94 -6.35
CA LEU A 85 -19.95 7.02 -6.92
C LEU A 85 -20.94 6.47 -5.88
N LYS A 86 -20.46 6.16 -4.66
CA LYS A 86 -21.34 5.72 -3.57
C LYS A 86 -22.32 6.82 -3.16
N GLN A 87 -21.87 8.07 -3.20
CA GLN A 87 -22.69 9.24 -2.84
C GLN A 87 -23.71 9.60 -3.92
N SER A 88 -23.48 9.29 -5.19
CA SER A 88 -24.47 9.42 -6.28
C SER A 88 -25.47 8.26 -6.37
N LEU A 89 -25.28 7.21 -5.57
CA LEU A 89 -26.13 6.02 -5.50
C LEU A 89 -26.98 5.96 -4.21
N SER A 90 -26.87 6.98 -3.36
CA SER A 90 -27.63 7.15 -2.12
C SER A 90 -28.51 8.37 -2.21
#